data_AF-A0A060W7Y5-F1
#
_entry.id   AF-A0A060W7Y5-F1
#
_cell.length_a   1.000
_cell.length_b   1.000
_cell.length_c   1.000
_cell.angle_alpha   90.00
_cell.angle_beta   90.00
_cell.angle_gamma   90.00
#
_symmetry.space_group_name_H-M   'P 1'
#
loop_
_entity.id
_entity.type
_entity.pdbx_description
1 polymer ?
#
loop_
_entity_poly.entity_id
_entity_poly.type
_entity_poly.pdbx_seq_one_letter_code
_entity_poly.pdbx_strand_id
1 'polypeptide(L)'
;MEGTDRPACNPLTGECLCRVGVMGIFCDECAPGYDQVFPACLPCHPCAVLWADNVTDVHRAAQRMRTFIPPHREQLEPGHSRQLQRMLEMHSKLDYLGNLTGRSLPRVKDVEKLCVIISKLKDSIDPNAIIVDSSSLLNTEIDNIHHEFKMLLDNLRNKIGEAPKLDLKEMQEALEKIRKQHADFMADEKKVKEAERALENSMDTRQEIKDHLSSCSILGDMEGLEKKVKALSVAKLNKNICGGPGDEECSKSECGGALCRDFLGQRECGGPTCKGSFPVSHNATKTAEQVENDLIDLLQKLKDSKIKACSQILISALKWKNIYLIQNSI
;
A
#
# COMPACT_ATOMS: atom_id res chain seq x y z
N MET A 1 -94.70 6.07 -13.98
CA MET A 1 -95.52 7.07 -13.25
C MET A 1 -96.48 6.38 -12.25
N GLU A 2 -96.11 5.23 -11.66
CA GLU A 2 -97.00 4.48 -10.76
C GLU A 2 -97.11 5.12 -9.37
N GLY A 3 -96.08 5.84 -8.92
CA GLY A 3 -96.09 6.69 -7.72
C GLY A 3 -96.59 8.12 -7.94
N THR A 4 -97.09 8.37 -9.16
CA THR A 4 -97.76 9.56 -9.70
C THR A 4 -99.15 9.93 -9.18
N ASP A 5 -99.40 11.08 -8.56
CA ASP A 5 -100.76 11.65 -8.60
C ASP A 5 -100.98 12.36 -9.95
N ARG A 6 -102.16 12.20 -10.57
CA ARG A 6 -102.42 12.76 -11.91
C ARG A 6 -102.79 14.27 -11.84
N PRO A 7 -102.23 15.14 -12.71
CA PRO A 7 -101.25 14.85 -13.77
C PRO A 7 -99.84 14.55 -13.21
N ALA A 8 -99.21 13.54 -13.78
CA ALA A 8 -98.09 12.80 -13.20
C ALA A 8 -96.79 13.60 -12.93
N CYS A 9 -96.34 14.41 -13.89
CA CYS A 9 -95.20 15.31 -13.75
C CYS A 9 -95.37 16.50 -14.69
N ASN A 10 -94.86 17.67 -14.30
CA ASN A 10 -94.86 18.86 -15.13
C ASN A 10 -93.86 18.70 -16.30
N PRO A 11 -94.30 18.75 -17.57
CA PRO A 11 -93.43 18.52 -18.71
C PRO A 11 -92.40 19.63 -18.96
N LEU A 12 -92.58 20.82 -18.37
CA LEU A 12 -91.67 21.95 -18.51
C LEU A 12 -90.62 21.99 -17.39
N THR A 13 -91.00 21.69 -16.14
CA THR A 13 -90.08 21.76 -14.98
C THR A 13 -89.49 20.41 -14.58
N GLY A 14 -90.09 19.30 -15.01
CA GLY A 14 -89.71 17.94 -14.58
C GLY A 14 -90.16 17.58 -13.16
N GLU A 15 -90.90 18.47 -12.48
CA GLU A 15 -91.36 18.25 -11.12
C GLU A 15 -92.56 17.29 -11.10
N CYS A 16 -92.44 16.22 -10.32
CA CYS A 16 -93.46 15.18 -10.18
C CYS A 16 -94.22 15.34 -8.87
N LEU A 17 -95.55 15.17 -8.91
CA LEU A 17 -96.38 15.15 -7.69
C LEU A 17 -96.49 13.71 -7.19
N CYS A 18 -95.75 13.40 -6.13
CA CYS A 18 -95.75 12.08 -5.54
C CYS A 18 -97.03 11.84 -4.73
N ARG A 19 -97.63 10.67 -4.92
CA ARG A 19 -98.72 10.21 -4.06
C ARG A 19 -98.23 10.00 -2.63
N VAL A 20 -99.18 9.96 -1.70
CA VAL A 20 -98.89 9.68 -0.29
C VAL A 20 -98.11 8.37 -0.14
N GLY A 21 -97.02 8.42 0.65
CA GLY A 21 -96.16 7.28 0.90
C GLY A 21 -95.10 7.01 -0.16
N VAL A 22 -94.99 7.87 -1.17
CA VAL A 22 -93.94 7.81 -2.20
C VAL A 22 -93.10 9.08 -2.14
N MET A 23 -91.81 8.96 -2.46
CA MET A 23 -90.86 10.05 -2.56
C MET A 23 -89.89 9.81 -3.72
N GLY A 24 -88.91 10.69 -3.84
CA GLY A 24 -87.95 10.70 -4.94
C GLY A 24 -88.35 11.71 -5.99
N ILE A 25 -87.37 12.21 -6.75
CA ILE A 25 -87.60 13.21 -7.81
C ILE A 25 -88.55 12.70 -8.91
N PHE A 26 -88.62 11.39 -9.09
CA PHE A 26 -89.51 10.72 -10.05
C PHE A 26 -90.65 9.93 -9.38
N CYS A 27 -90.79 10.07 -8.05
CA CYS A 27 -91.78 9.36 -7.25
C CYS A 27 -91.73 7.84 -7.48
N ASP A 28 -90.52 7.30 -7.37
CA ASP A 28 -90.15 5.92 -7.66
C ASP A 28 -89.67 5.16 -6.41
N GLU A 29 -89.64 5.82 -5.25
CA GLU A 29 -89.24 5.21 -3.98
C GLU A 29 -90.34 5.38 -2.93
N CYS A 30 -90.50 4.40 -2.02
CA CYS A 30 -91.42 4.58 -0.90
C CYS A 30 -90.83 5.53 0.15
N ALA A 31 -91.66 6.44 0.66
CA ALA A 31 -91.27 7.41 1.68
C ALA A 31 -91.01 6.73 3.04
N PRO A 32 -90.14 7.29 3.89
CA PRO A 32 -89.99 6.84 5.27
C PRO A 32 -91.36 6.78 5.99
N GLY A 33 -91.57 5.72 6.76
CA GLY A 33 -92.87 5.44 7.39
C GLY A 33 -93.80 4.57 6.54
N TYR A 34 -93.37 4.18 5.34
CA TYR A 34 -94.05 3.24 4.45
C TYR A 34 -93.12 2.05 4.14
N ASP A 35 -93.70 0.90 3.79
CA ASP A 35 -92.92 -0.30 3.46
C ASP A 35 -92.14 -0.12 2.15
N GLN A 36 -91.13 -0.95 1.92
CA GLN A 36 -90.26 -0.83 0.73
C GLN A 36 -90.85 -1.49 -0.53
N VAL A 37 -92.16 -1.76 -0.55
CA VAL A 37 -92.80 -2.52 -1.63
C VAL A 37 -93.41 -1.53 -2.63
N PHE A 38 -92.61 -1.06 -3.58
CA PHE A 38 -93.12 -0.23 -4.68
C PHE A 38 -93.89 -1.08 -5.72
N PRO A 39 -95.03 -0.61 -6.28
CA PRO A 39 -95.70 0.67 -6.04
C PRO A 39 -96.85 0.54 -5.03
N ALA A 40 -96.80 -0.33 -4.03
CA ALA A 40 -97.83 -0.36 -2.98
C ALA A 40 -97.56 0.68 -1.90
N CYS A 41 -96.32 0.77 -1.41
CA CYS A 41 -95.85 1.66 -0.35
C CYS A 41 -96.90 1.80 0.75
N LEU A 42 -97.23 0.70 1.43
CA LEU A 42 -98.25 0.73 2.48
C LEU A 42 -97.68 1.39 3.74
N PRO A 43 -98.48 2.17 4.47
CA PRO A 43 -98.02 2.77 5.72
C PRO A 43 -97.58 1.67 6.67
N CYS A 44 -96.37 1.81 7.20
CA CYS A 44 -95.85 0.87 8.19
C CYS A 44 -96.77 0.87 9.41
N HIS A 45 -96.85 -0.29 10.08
CA HIS A 45 -97.57 -0.40 11.34
C HIS A 45 -97.05 0.67 12.33
N PRO A 46 -97.89 1.27 13.20
CA PRO A 46 -97.45 2.28 14.18
C PRO A 46 -96.24 1.87 15.03
N CYS A 47 -96.05 0.56 15.27
CA CYS A 47 -94.87 0.02 15.94
C CYS A 47 -93.54 0.26 15.20
N ALA A 48 -93.55 0.58 13.90
CA ALA A 48 -92.35 0.90 13.15
C ALA A 48 -91.69 2.20 13.63
N VAL A 49 -92.49 3.18 14.07
CA VAL A 49 -91.99 4.41 14.70
C VAL A 49 -91.31 4.07 16.03
N LEU A 50 -91.99 3.30 16.89
CA LEU A 50 -91.44 2.82 18.15
C LEU A 50 -90.15 1.99 17.95
N TRP A 51 -90.11 1.17 16.91
CA TRP A 51 -88.92 0.40 16.54
C TRP A 51 -87.77 1.29 16.08
N ALA A 52 -88.03 2.28 15.22
CA ALA A 52 -87.03 3.21 14.75
C ALA A 52 -86.41 4.02 15.91
N ASP A 53 -87.23 4.47 16.87
CA ASP A 53 -86.77 5.16 18.07
C ASP A 53 -85.90 4.24 18.94
N ASN A 54 -86.39 3.02 19.23
CA ASN A 54 -85.64 2.04 20.03
C ASN A 54 -84.31 1.65 19.38
N VAL A 55 -84.28 1.44 18.06
CA VAL A 55 -83.04 1.15 17.33
C VAL A 55 -82.07 2.33 17.40
N THR A 56 -82.58 3.55 17.28
CA THR A 56 -81.76 4.77 17.38
C THR A 56 -81.15 4.92 18.77
N ASP A 57 -81.91 4.63 19.82
CA ASP A 57 -81.43 4.67 21.19
C ASP A 57 -80.40 3.57 21.48
N VAL A 58 -80.64 2.34 21.01
CA VAL A 58 -79.68 1.23 21.10
C VAL A 58 -78.38 1.57 20.35
N HIS A 59 -78.49 2.14 19.15
CA HIS A 59 -77.34 2.57 18.36
C HIS A 59 -76.50 3.62 19.10
N ARG A 60 -77.16 4.64 19.67
CA ARG A 60 -76.51 5.69 20.46
C ARG A 60 -75.85 5.12 21.71
N ALA A 61 -76.51 4.21 22.42
CA ALA A 61 -75.96 3.55 23.59
C ALA A 61 -74.72 2.71 23.23
N ALA A 62 -74.78 1.95 22.14
CA ALA A 62 -73.65 1.16 21.66
C ALA A 62 -72.44 2.03 21.29
N GLN A 63 -72.66 3.18 20.64
CA GLN A 63 -71.59 4.15 20.35
C GLN A 63 -70.96 4.72 21.62
N ARG A 64 -71.76 5.09 22.63
CA ARG A 64 -71.24 5.55 23.93
C ARG A 64 -70.46 4.46 24.65
N MET A 65 -70.90 3.20 24.59
CA MET A 65 -70.15 2.10 25.20
C MET A 65 -68.75 1.93 24.59
N ARG A 66 -68.58 2.20 23.28
CA ARG A 66 -67.25 2.17 22.64
C ARG A 66 -66.29 3.18 23.23
N THR A 67 -66.74 4.36 23.67
CA THR A 67 -65.82 5.40 24.17
C THR A 67 -65.17 5.04 25.51
N PHE A 68 -65.78 4.15 26.29
CA PHE A 68 -65.22 3.69 27.56
C PHE A 68 -64.13 2.63 27.39
N ILE A 69 -63.97 2.11 26.18
CA ILE A 69 -62.96 1.12 25.87
C ILE A 69 -61.85 1.84 25.08
N PRO A 70 -60.61 1.85 25.60
CA PRO A 70 -59.51 2.56 24.96
C PRO A 70 -59.30 2.12 23.51
N PRO A 71 -59.14 3.06 22.56
CA PRO A 71 -58.80 2.72 21.19
C PRO A 71 -57.42 2.04 21.14
N HIS A 72 -57.34 0.98 20.34
CA HIS A 72 -56.14 0.20 20.10
C HIS A 72 -54.99 1.09 19.62
N ARG A 73 -53.87 1.12 20.35
CA ARG A 73 -52.59 1.66 19.86
C ARG A 73 -51.82 0.47 19.27
N GLU A 74 -51.56 0.51 17.97
CA GLU A 74 -51.08 -0.63 17.15
C GLU A 74 -49.69 -1.21 17.49
N GLN A 75 -49.14 -1.00 18.67
CA GLN A 75 -47.74 -1.34 18.96
C GLN A 75 -47.51 -1.86 20.38
N LEU A 76 -48.30 -2.83 20.84
CA LEU A 76 -47.84 -3.69 21.93
C LEU A 76 -47.93 -5.19 21.57
N GLU A 77 -46.74 -5.78 21.60
CA GLU A 77 -46.38 -7.20 21.43
C GLU A 77 -47.20 -8.17 22.31
N PRO A 78 -47.26 -9.47 21.92
CA PRO A 78 -48.31 -10.41 22.29
C PRO A 78 -48.13 -10.99 23.70
N GLY A 79 -48.43 -10.19 24.72
CA GLY A 79 -48.78 -10.66 26.05
C GLY A 79 -50.31 -10.74 26.16
N HIS A 80 -50.90 -11.89 25.86
CA HIS A 80 -52.36 -12.12 25.91
C HIS A 80 -52.93 -11.90 27.33
N SER A 81 -53.26 -10.66 27.67
CA SER A 81 -54.10 -10.36 28.82
C SER A 81 -55.50 -10.90 28.52
N ARG A 82 -55.98 -11.84 29.35
CA ARG A 82 -57.37 -12.37 29.31
C ARG A 82 -58.42 -11.25 29.39
N GLN A 83 -58.04 -10.06 29.85
CA GLN A 83 -58.89 -8.88 29.91
C GLN A 83 -58.97 -8.15 28.56
N LEU A 84 -57.84 -8.04 27.84
CA LEU A 84 -57.79 -7.45 26.51
C LEU A 84 -58.65 -8.25 25.51
N GLN A 85 -58.57 -9.58 25.56
CA GLN A 85 -59.38 -10.44 24.70
C GLN A 85 -60.89 -10.29 24.98
N ARG A 86 -61.27 -10.09 26.25
CA ARG A 86 -62.66 -9.78 26.64
C ARG A 86 -63.12 -8.42 26.12
N MET A 87 -62.26 -7.42 26.12
CA MET A 87 -62.57 -6.09 25.57
C MET A 87 -62.76 -6.13 24.05
N LEU A 88 -61.95 -6.92 23.33
CA LEU A 88 -62.10 -7.13 21.87
C LEU A 88 -63.40 -7.88 21.53
N GLU A 89 -63.77 -8.87 22.33
CA GLU A 89 -65.05 -9.58 22.15
C GLU A 89 -66.24 -8.65 22.40
N MET A 90 -66.15 -7.74 23.38
CA MET A 90 -67.15 -6.70 23.61
C MET A 90 -67.25 -5.71 22.44
N HIS A 91 -66.12 -5.32 21.82
CA HIS A 91 -66.10 -4.48 20.61
C HIS A 91 -66.91 -5.12 19.48
N SER A 92 -66.59 -6.38 19.17
CA SER A 92 -67.26 -7.12 18.10
C SER A 92 -68.77 -7.27 18.33
N LYS A 93 -69.20 -7.47 19.58
CA LYS A 93 -70.64 -7.55 19.92
C LYS A 93 -71.35 -6.20 19.80
N LEU A 94 -70.68 -5.09 20.12
CA LEU A 94 -71.22 -3.75 19.96
C LEU A 94 -71.31 -3.34 18.48
N ASP A 95 -70.44 -3.86 17.60
CA ASP A 95 -70.50 -3.61 16.16
C ASP A 95 -71.78 -4.13 15.51
N TYR A 96 -72.24 -5.32 15.92
CA TYR A 96 -73.51 -5.87 15.47
C TYR A 96 -74.70 -4.97 15.84
N LEU A 97 -74.69 -4.38 17.04
CA LEU A 97 -75.74 -3.45 17.49
C LEU A 97 -75.61 -2.08 16.80
N GLY A 98 -74.39 -1.62 16.53
CA GLY A 98 -74.12 -0.39 15.80
C GLY A 98 -74.59 -0.42 14.35
N ASN A 99 -74.65 -1.59 13.73
CA ASN A 99 -75.08 -1.74 12.33
C ASN A 99 -76.60 -1.92 12.14
N LEU A 100 -77.40 -1.86 13.21
CA LEU A 100 -78.86 -1.89 13.11
C LEU A 100 -79.39 -0.60 12.46
N THR A 101 -79.96 -0.71 11.27
CA THR A 101 -80.63 0.42 10.59
C THR A 101 -82.14 0.34 10.78
N GLY A 102 -82.78 1.41 11.25
CA GLY A 102 -84.24 1.49 11.44
C GLY A 102 -85.08 1.44 10.14
N ARG A 103 -84.44 1.36 8.97
CA ARG A 103 -85.11 1.40 7.65
C ARG A 103 -85.67 0.06 7.15
N SER A 104 -85.31 -1.06 7.79
CA SER A 104 -85.87 -2.39 7.46
C SER A 104 -86.59 -2.96 8.69
N LEU A 105 -87.85 -3.36 8.53
CA LEU A 105 -88.53 -4.14 9.56
C LEU A 105 -87.80 -5.48 9.67
N PRO A 106 -87.15 -5.80 10.81
CA PRO A 106 -86.45 -7.07 10.93
C PRO A 106 -87.47 -8.21 10.91
N ARG A 107 -87.10 -9.37 10.35
CA ARG A 107 -87.95 -10.56 10.52
C ARG A 107 -88.01 -10.87 12.01
N VAL A 108 -89.14 -11.38 12.49
CA VAL A 108 -89.32 -11.73 13.93
C VAL A 108 -88.15 -12.57 14.46
N LYS A 109 -87.64 -13.49 13.64
CA LYS A 109 -86.45 -14.33 13.96
C LYS A 109 -85.17 -13.53 14.23
N ASP A 110 -85.00 -12.38 13.59
CA ASP A 110 -83.81 -11.54 13.76
C ASP A 110 -83.90 -10.72 15.06
N VAL A 111 -85.11 -10.28 15.43
CA VAL A 111 -85.38 -9.63 16.73
C VAL A 111 -85.17 -10.62 17.87
N GLU A 112 -85.66 -11.86 17.75
CA GLU A 112 -85.46 -12.92 18.74
C GLU A 112 -83.96 -13.20 18.98
N LYS A 113 -83.17 -13.32 17.90
CA LYS A 113 -81.70 -13.47 18.02
C LYS A 113 -81.06 -12.29 18.73
N LEU A 114 -81.52 -11.08 18.44
CA LEU A 114 -81.00 -9.86 19.06
C LEU A 114 -81.31 -9.82 20.56
N CYS A 115 -82.53 -10.17 20.95
CA CYS A 115 -82.95 -10.26 22.36
C CYS A 115 -82.10 -11.29 23.13
N VAL A 116 -81.74 -12.40 22.49
CA VAL A 116 -80.84 -13.41 23.09
C VAL A 116 -79.43 -12.83 23.28
N ILE A 117 -78.89 -12.09 22.32
CA ILE A 117 -77.58 -11.44 22.43
C ILE A 117 -77.58 -10.41 23.57
N ILE A 118 -78.59 -9.53 23.60
CA ILE A 118 -78.74 -8.51 24.64
C ILE A 118 -78.88 -9.15 26.02
N SER A 119 -79.67 -10.22 26.14
CA SER A 119 -79.86 -10.92 27.42
C SER A 119 -78.55 -11.53 27.91
N LYS A 120 -77.81 -12.23 27.03
CA LYS A 120 -76.48 -12.76 27.38
C LYS A 120 -75.51 -11.67 27.81
N LEU A 121 -75.53 -10.52 27.14
CA LEU A 121 -74.67 -9.39 27.47
C LEU A 121 -75.02 -8.82 28.85
N LYS A 122 -76.32 -8.59 29.10
CA LYS A 122 -76.85 -8.11 30.38
C LYS A 122 -76.50 -9.08 31.52
N ASP A 123 -76.68 -10.38 31.32
CA ASP A 123 -76.38 -11.39 32.34
C ASP A 123 -74.86 -11.51 32.61
N SER A 124 -74.02 -11.11 31.64
CA SER A 124 -72.57 -11.05 31.81
C SER A 124 -72.06 -9.75 32.47
N ILE A 125 -72.93 -8.77 32.71
CA ILE A 125 -72.61 -7.55 33.44
C ILE A 125 -73.07 -7.76 34.89
N ASP A 126 -72.12 -7.87 35.82
CA ASP A 126 -72.40 -7.89 37.25
C ASP A 126 -72.61 -6.44 37.75
N PRO A 127 -73.84 -6.02 38.11
CA PRO A 127 -74.12 -4.67 38.58
C PRO A 127 -73.54 -4.38 39.97
N ASN A 128 -73.11 -5.41 40.71
CA ASN A 128 -72.50 -5.29 42.04
C ASN A 128 -70.98 -5.51 42.01
N ALA A 129 -70.37 -5.61 40.82
CA ALA A 129 -68.93 -5.66 40.70
C ALA A 129 -68.32 -4.39 41.28
N ILE A 130 -67.69 -4.51 42.44
CA ILE A 130 -66.89 -3.45 43.03
C ILE A 130 -65.71 -3.22 42.09
N ILE A 131 -65.76 -2.14 41.31
CA ILE A 131 -64.58 -1.64 40.61
C ILE A 131 -63.67 -1.10 41.71
N VAL A 132 -62.80 -1.96 42.22
CA VAL A 132 -61.75 -1.54 43.15
C VAL A 132 -60.89 -0.55 42.39
N ASP A 133 -60.91 0.72 42.83
CA ASP A 133 -60.02 1.75 42.32
C ASP A 133 -58.57 1.39 42.68
N SER A 134 -58.00 0.54 41.81
CA SER A 134 -56.65 0.03 41.94
C SER A 134 -55.62 1.12 41.65
N SER A 135 -56.05 2.32 41.25
CA SER A 135 -55.17 3.46 40.97
C SER A 135 -54.32 3.82 42.18
N SER A 136 -54.89 3.76 43.39
CA SER A 136 -54.15 4.02 44.64
C SER A 136 -53.02 3.02 44.88
N LEU A 137 -53.29 1.73 44.62
CA LEU A 137 -52.34 0.63 44.79
C LEU A 137 -51.26 0.65 43.69
N LEU A 138 -51.68 0.89 42.45
CA LEU A 138 -50.78 1.08 41.30
C LEU A 138 -49.89 2.31 41.47
N ASN A 139 -50.41 3.42 41.96
CA ASN A 139 -49.59 4.62 42.25
C ASN A 139 -48.52 4.32 43.31
N THR A 140 -48.88 3.56 44.35
CA THR A 140 -47.92 3.14 45.38
C THR A 140 -46.84 2.21 44.82
N GLU A 141 -47.20 1.27 43.93
CA GLU A 141 -46.22 0.43 43.23
C GLU A 141 -45.33 1.25 42.29
N ILE A 142 -45.87 2.20 41.55
CA ILE A 142 -45.11 3.11 40.67
C ILE A 142 -44.11 3.93 41.47
N ASP A 143 -44.51 4.47 42.63
CA ASP A 143 -43.63 5.25 43.50
C ASP A 143 -42.52 4.38 44.09
N ASN A 144 -42.83 3.16 44.50
CA ASN A 144 -41.84 2.18 44.97
C ASN A 144 -40.83 1.82 43.87
N ILE A 145 -41.30 1.55 42.64
CA ILE A 145 -40.42 1.24 41.50
C ILE A 145 -39.52 2.43 41.18
N HIS A 146 -40.06 3.66 41.18
CA HIS A 146 -39.25 4.86 40.98
C HIS A 146 -38.18 5.03 42.07
N HIS A 147 -38.52 4.73 43.32
CA HIS A 147 -37.59 4.79 44.43
C HIS A 147 -36.46 3.76 44.28
N GLU A 148 -36.79 2.51 43.96
CA GLU A 148 -35.79 1.45 43.69
C GLU A 148 -34.89 1.81 42.51
N PHE A 149 -35.46 2.33 41.42
CA PHE A 149 -34.71 2.76 40.25
C PHE A 149 -33.73 3.90 40.59
N LYS A 150 -34.16 4.86 41.41
CA LYS A 150 -33.29 5.94 41.89
C LYS A 150 -32.15 5.43 42.76
N MET A 151 -32.42 4.49 43.67
CA MET A 151 -31.40 3.86 44.50
C MET A 151 -30.36 3.09 43.65
N LEU A 152 -30.82 2.38 42.62
CA LEU A 152 -29.93 1.71 41.67
C LEU A 152 -29.07 2.71 40.88
N LEU A 153 -29.64 3.82 40.43
CA LEU A 153 -28.90 4.88 39.74
C LEU A 153 -27.83 5.52 40.63
N ASP A 154 -28.15 5.81 41.88
CA ASP A 154 -27.20 6.39 42.83
C ASP A 154 -26.09 5.40 43.18
N ASN A 155 -26.42 4.11 43.33
CA ASN A 155 -25.43 3.05 43.52
C ASN A 155 -24.50 2.90 42.30
N LEU A 156 -25.05 2.91 41.09
CA LEU A 156 -24.26 2.89 39.86
C LEU A 156 -23.36 4.12 39.75
N ARG A 157 -23.88 5.32 40.06
CA ARG A 157 -23.10 6.56 40.05
C ARG A 157 -21.94 6.51 41.05
N ASN A 158 -22.18 6.00 42.26
CA ASN A 158 -21.14 5.83 43.27
C ASN A 158 -20.09 4.81 42.82
N LYS A 159 -20.51 3.66 42.28
CA LYS A 159 -19.58 2.66 41.72
C LYS A 159 -18.77 3.18 40.53
N ILE A 160 -19.35 4.06 39.70
CA ILE A 160 -18.63 4.76 38.63
C ILE A 160 -17.64 5.79 39.20
N GLY A 161 -17.97 6.45 40.30
CA GLY A 161 -17.06 7.35 41.02
C GLY A 161 -15.91 6.63 41.74
N GLU A 162 -16.14 5.39 42.20
CA GLU A 162 -15.16 4.50 42.81
C GLU A 162 -14.32 3.72 41.79
N ALA A 163 -14.74 3.69 40.52
CA ALA A 163 -13.94 3.07 39.46
C ALA A 163 -12.56 3.74 39.43
N PRO A 164 -11.45 2.98 39.35
CA PRO A 164 -10.13 3.56 39.26
C PRO A 164 -10.12 4.52 38.07
N LYS A 165 -9.83 5.81 38.32
CA LYS A 165 -9.47 6.71 37.24
C LYS A 165 -8.27 6.08 36.57
N LEU A 166 -8.46 5.48 35.40
CA LEU A 166 -7.39 5.05 34.53
C LEU A 166 -6.49 6.26 34.35
N ASP A 167 -5.28 6.21 34.94
CA ASP A 167 -4.33 7.30 34.83
C ASP A 167 -3.86 7.35 33.39
N LEU A 168 -4.55 8.15 32.60
CA LEU A 168 -4.29 8.35 31.17
C LEU A 168 -2.82 8.73 30.93
N LYS A 169 -2.19 9.36 31.94
CA LYS A 169 -0.80 9.79 31.91
C LYS A 169 0.16 8.60 31.95
N GLU A 170 -0.04 7.64 32.85
CA GLU A 170 0.80 6.42 32.90
C GLU A 170 0.67 5.60 31.61
N MET A 171 -0.54 5.52 31.04
CA MET A 171 -0.72 4.84 29.74
C MET A 171 -0.06 5.59 28.58
N GLN A 172 -0.10 6.92 28.56
CA GLN A 172 0.62 7.70 27.55
C GLN A 172 2.13 7.58 27.69
N GLU A 173 2.66 7.60 28.91
CA GLU A 173 4.08 7.39 29.18
C GLU A 173 4.55 5.99 28.76
N ALA A 174 3.75 4.96 29.03
CA ALA A 174 4.01 3.60 28.56
C ALA A 174 4.00 3.50 27.03
N LEU A 175 3.06 4.18 26.37
CA LEU A 175 2.93 4.15 24.91
C LEU A 175 4.10 4.88 24.22
N GLU A 176 4.54 6.01 24.77
CA GLU A 176 5.75 6.70 24.29
C GLU A 176 7.02 5.87 24.51
N LYS A 177 7.12 5.15 25.63
CA LYS A 177 8.23 4.23 25.88
C LYS A 177 8.27 3.09 24.86
N ILE A 178 7.11 2.50 24.53
CA ILE A 178 7.01 1.47 23.49
C ILE A 178 7.43 2.02 22.13
N ARG A 179 6.95 3.22 21.75
CA ARG A 179 7.33 3.88 20.49
C ARG A 179 8.83 4.10 20.40
N LYS A 180 9.45 4.57 21.47
CA LYS A 180 10.91 4.79 21.53
C LYS A 180 11.67 3.48 21.37
N GLN A 181 11.31 2.44 22.14
CA GLN A 181 11.96 1.13 22.05
C GLN A 181 11.81 0.49 20.68
N HIS A 182 10.65 0.66 20.04
CA HIS A 182 10.45 0.21 18.67
C HIS A 182 11.38 0.95 17.69
N ALA A 183 11.53 2.27 17.81
CA ALA A 183 12.44 3.04 16.96
C ALA A 183 13.90 2.57 17.12
N ASP A 184 14.34 2.33 18.36
CA ASP A 184 15.69 1.81 18.66
C ASP A 184 15.87 0.40 18.05
N PHE A 185 14.89 -0.48 18.19
CA PHE A 185 14.91 -1.83 17.59
C PHE A 185 15.04 -1.79 16.06
N MET A 186 14.25 -0.93 15.39
CA MET A 186 14.32 -0.80 13.92
C MET A 186 15.68 -0.26 13.46
N ALA A 187 16.30 0.62 14.24
CA ALA A 187 17.65 1.12 13.94
C ALA A 187 18.71 0.02 14.06
N ASP A 188 18.59 -0.86 15.06
CA ASP A 188 19.48 -2.01 15.22
C ASP A 188 19.24 -3.08 14.15
N GLU A 189 17.99 -3.33 13.74
CA GLU A 189 17.66 -4.21 12.62
C GLU A 189 18.35 -3.75 11.32
N LYS A 190 18.39 -2.44 11.07
CA LYS A 190 19.09 -1.86 9.93
C LYS A 190 20.60 -2.15 9.99
N LYS A 191 21.23 -2.00 11.16
CA LYS A 191 22.65 -2.31 11.35
C LYS A 191 22.95 -3.80 11.11
N VAL A 192 22.06 -4.69 11.55
CA VAL A 192 22.19 -6.14 11.30
C VAL A 192 22.15 -6.43 9.80
N LYS A 193 21.19 -5.85 9.06
CA LYS A 193 21.12 -5.99 7.60
C LYS A 193 22.36 -5.46 6.87
N GLU A 194 22.93 -4.36 7.35
CA GLU A 194 24.18 -3.82 6.81
C GLU A 194 25.37 -4.76 7.09
N ALA A 195 25.44 -5.36 8.29
CA ALA A 195 26.46 -6.34 8.65
C ALA A 195 26.35 -7.64 7.85
N GLU A 196 25.13 -8.14 7.61
CA GLU A 196 24.87 -9.30 6.75
C GLU A 196 25.38 -9.08 5.33
N ARG A 197 25.06 -7.92 4.73
CA ARG A 197 25.57 -7.56 3.40
C ARG A 197 27.11 -7.48 3.37
N ALA A 198 27.72 -6.92 4.42
CA ALA A 198 29.18 -6.87 4.51
C ALA A 198 29.79 -8.27 4.61
N LEU A 199 29.12 -9.20 5.30
CA LEU A 199 29.55 -10.59 5.41
C LEU A 199 29.43 -11.32 4.07
N GLU A 200 28.33 -11.13 3.35
CA GLU A 200 28.11 -11.69 2.00
C GLU A 200 29.20 -11.20 1.03
N ASN A 201 29.44 -9.89 0.96
CA ASN A 201 30.53 -9.31 0.17
C ASN A 201 31.90 -9.90 0.54
N SER A 202 32.16 -10.12 1.84
CA SER A 202 33.41 -10.74 2.29
C SER A 202 33.52 -12.20 1.86
N MET A 203 32.42 -12.96 1.88
CA MET A 203 32.38 -14.34 1.40
C MET A 203 32.65 -14.41 -0.10
N ASP A 204 32.01 -13.55 -0.89
CA ASP A 204 32.23 -13.47 -2.34
C ASP A 204 33.68 -13.13 -2.67
N THR A 205 34.24 -12.11 -1.99
CA THR A 205 35.65 -11.74 -2.16
C THR A 205 36.60 -12.89 -1.83
N ARG A 206 36.34 -13.64 -0.74
CA ARG A 206 37.16 -14.80 -0.38
C ARG A 206 37.06 -15.91 -1.42
N GLN A 207 35.87 -16.12 -1.97
CA GLN A 207 35.65 -17.11 -3.02
C GLN A 207 36.37 -16.72 -4.31
N GLU A 208 36.28 -15.45 -4.72
CA GLU A 208 37.01 -14.91 -5.87
C GLU A 208 38.53 -15.05 -5.69
N ILE A 209 39.07 -14.68 -4.51
CA ILE A 209 40.49 -14.88 -4.20
C ILE A 209 40.87 -16.36 -4.25
N LYS A 210 40.04 -17.25 -3.72
CA LYS A 210 40.27 -18.70 -3.76
C LYS A 210 40.31 -19.22 -5.19
N ASP A 211 39.40 -18.75 -6.04
CA ASP A 211 39.33 -19.12 -7.45
C ASP A 211 40.56 -18.59 -8.21
N HIS A 212 40.95 -17.33 -7.99
CA HIS A 212 42.20 -16.79 -8.51
C HIS A 212 43.43 -17.56 -8.02
N LEU A 213 43.48 -17.95 -6.75
CA LEU A 213 44.59 -18.72 -6.18
C LEU A 213 44.65 -20.13 -6.79
N SER A 214 43.50 -20.77 -7.02
CA SER A 214 43.41 -22.06 -7.71
C SER A 214 43.82 -21.96 -9.18
N SER A 215 43.48 -20.85 -9.85
CA SER A 215 43.95 -20.51 -11.19
C SER A 215 45.43 -20.15 -11.22
N CYS A 216 46.00 -19.72 -10.09
CA CYS A 216 47.43 -19.49 -9.89
C CYS A 216 48.17 -20.82 -9.71
N SER A 217 48.06 -21.68 -10.72
CA SER A 217 48.94 -22.83 -10.90
C SER A 217 50.31 -22.34 -11.43
N ILE A 218 51.03 -21.52 -10.64
CA ILE A 218 52.44 -21.13 -10.88
C ILE A 218 53.36 -22.32 -10.56
N LEU A 219 53.08 -23.46 -11.18
CA LEU A 219 53.93 -24.64 -11.19
C LEU A 219 54.14 -25.18 -12.62
N GLY A 220 53.45 -24.60 -13.63
CA GLY A 220 53.58 -25.05 -15.02
C GLY A 220 54.81 -24.56 -15.78
N ASP A 221 55.42 -23.43 -15.39
CA ASP A 221 56.53 -22.82 -16.16
C ASP A 221 57.78 -22.49 -15.32
N MET A 222 57.84 -22.94 -14.06
CA MET A 222 59.09 -22.83 -13.29
C MET A 222 60.18 -23.75 -13.85
N GLU A 223 59.82 -24.94 -14.36
CA GLU A 223 60.79 -25.85 -14.95
C GLU A 223 61.34 -25.34 -16.30
N GLY A 224 60.49 -24.70 -17.11
CA GLY A 224 60.87 -24.06 -18.36
C GLY A 224 61.78 -22.86 -18.14
N LEU A 225 61.44 -22.01 -17.16
CA LEU A 225 62.25 -20.86 -16.77
C LEU A 225 63.57 -21.28 -16.09
N GLU A 226 63.54 -22.27 -15.21
CA GLU A 226 64.73 -22.82 -14.56
C GLU A 226 65.69 -23.45 -15.59
N LYS A 227 65.17 -24.17 -16.59
CA LYS A 227 65.99 -24.68 -17.72
C LYS A 227 66.63 -23.54 -18.50
N LYS A 228 65.89 -22.46 -18.79
CA LYS A 228 66.43 -21.28 -19.49
C LYS A 228 67.48 -20.54 -18.66
N VAL A 229 67.28 -20.41 -17.35
CA VAL A 229 68.24 -19.79 -16.43
C VAL A 229 69.50 -20.66 -16.27
N LYS A 230 69.35 -21.98 -16.10
CA LYS A 230 70.51 -22.91 -16.05
C LYS A 230 71.27 -22.97 -17.37
N ALA A 231 70.61 -22.70 -18.50
CA ALA A 231 71.27 -22.61 -19.81
C ALA A 231 72.07 -21.30 -20.00
N LEU A 232 71.83 -20.26 -19.19
CA LEU A 232 72.63 -19.04 -19.20
C LEU A 232 73.98 -19.30 -18.50
N SER A 233 75.01 -19.54 -19.30
CA SER A 233 76.38 -19.72 -18.81
C SER A 233 77.17 -18.41 -18.93
N VAL A 234 77.59 -17.87 -17.79
CA VAL A 234 78.52 -16.71 -17.71
C VAL A 234 79.83 -17.03 -18.45
N ALA A 235 80.27 -18.28 -18.44
CA ALA A 235 81.48 -18.69 -19.13
C ALA A 235 81.36 -18.56 -20.65
N LYS A 236 80.20 -18.93 -21.23
CA LYS A 236 79.94 -18.74 -22.67
C LYS A 236 79.91 -17.26 -23.04
N LEU A 237 79.31 -16.43 -22.18
CA LEU A 237 79.26 -14.98 -22.41
C LEU A 237 80.66 -14.36 -22.33
N ASN A 238 81.45 -14.72 -21.31
CA ASN A 238 82.82 -14.23 -21.14
C ASN A 238 83.71 -14.66 -22.31
N LYS A 239 83.52 -15.88 -22.83
CA LYS A 239 84.24 -16.36 -24.03
C LYS A 239 83.94 -15.49 -25.25
N ASN A 240 82.69 -15.09 -25.43
CA ASN A 240 82.31 -14.21 -26.54
C ASN A 240 82.87 -12.79 -26.38
N ILE A 241 82.92 -12.26 -25.14
CA ILE A 241 83.34 -10.87 -24.89
C ILE A 241 84.86 -10.75 -24.79
N CYS A 242 85.50 -11.52 -23.91
CA CYS A 242 86.93 -11.44 -23.60
C CYS A 242 87.78 -12.42 -24.43
N GLY A 243 87.20 -13.52 -24.91
CA GLY A 243 87.91 -14.54 -25.70
C GLY A 243 88.20 -15.85 -24.95
N GLY A 244 87.94 -15.89 -23.63
CA GLY A 244 88.13 -17.06 -22.77
C GLY A 244 86.99 -17.27 -21.78
N PRO A 245 86.85 -18.43 -21.15
CA PRO A 245 85.69 -18.78 -20.32
C PRO A 245 85.58 -17.97 -19.02
N GLY A 246 86.66 -17.41 -18.46
CA GLY A 246 86.60 -16.49 -17.31
C GLY A 246 86.10 -17.09 -15.99
N ASP A 247 86.07 -18.43 -15.92
CA ASP A 247 85.85 -19.24 -14.74
C ASP A 247 87.14 -19.55 -13.98
N GLU A 248 88.29 -19.28 -14.61
CA GLU A 248 89.61 -19.35 -13.97
C GLU A 248 89.90 -18.11 -13.11
N GLU A 249 90.74 -18.31 -12.10
CA GLU A 249 91.29 -17.23 -11.28
C GLU A 249 92.02 -16.21 -12.17
N CYS A 250 91.84 -14.91 -11.94
CA CYS A 250 92.32 -13.86 -12.84
C CYS A 250 93.83 -13.94 -13.13
N SER A 251 94.62 -14.39 -12.16
CA SER A 251 96.07 -14.60 -12.31
C SER A 251 96.45 -15.71 -13.31
N LYS A 252 95.51 -16.59 -13.67
CA LYS A 252 95.71 -17.75 -14.56
C LYS A 252 94.96 -17.61 -15.88
N SER A 253 93.89 -16.81 -15.92
CA SER A 253 93.09 -16.61 -17.12
C SER A 253 93.86 -15.82 -18.19
N GLU A 254 94.17 -16.46 -19.31
CA GLU A 254 94.89 -15.85 -20.43
C GLU A 254 94.18 -14.61 -21.01
N CYS A 255 92.84 -14.62 -21.00
CA CYS A 255 92.01 -13.54 -21.54
C CYS A 255 91.25 -12.76 -20.46
N GLY A 256 91.59 -12.96 -19.18
CA GLY A 256 90.89 -12.34 -18.05
C GLY A 256 89.40 -12.70 -17.98
N GLY A 257 88.59 -11.78 -17.50
CA GLY A 257 87.14 -11.98 -17.41
C GLY A 257 86.40 -10.81 -16.80
N ALA A 258 85.06 -10.85 -16.83
CA ALA A 258 84.21 -9.75 -16.39
C ALA A 258 84.47 -9.28 -14.95
N LEU A 259 85.01 -10.15 -14.09
CA LEU A 259 85.36 -9.83 -12.69
C LEU A 259 86.83 -9.48 -12.48
N CYS A 260 87.69 -9.73 -13.46
CA CYS A 260 89.12 -9.48 -13.34
C CYS A 260 89.43 -8.00 -13.41
N ARG A 261 90.43 -7.61 -12.62
CA ARG A 261 90.90 -6.23 -12.54
C ARG A 261 92.42 -6.21 -12.47
N ASP A 262 93.00 -5.25 -13.17
CA ASP A 262 94.42 -4.98 -13.13
C ASP A 262 94.82 -4.29 -11.80
N PHE A 263 96.12 -4.04 -11.62
CA PHE A 263 96.68 -3.36 -10.45
C PHE A 263 96.21 -1.89 -10.30
N LEU A 264 95.63 -1.30 -11.34
CA LEU A 264 95.02 0.04 -11.33
C LEU A 264 93.51 -0.01 -11.04
N GLY A 265 92.96 -1.22 -10.84
CA GLY A 265 91.54 -1.45 -10.60
C GLY A 265 90.66 -1.40 -11.86
N GLN A 266 91.24 -1.29 -13.05
CA GLN A 266 90.51 -1.31 -14.33
C GLN A 266 90.16 -2.75 -14.72
N ARG A 267 89.10 -2.94 -15.50
CA ARG A 267 88.66 -4.28 -15.91
C ARG A 267 89.69 -4.92 -16.82
N GLU A 268 90.10 -6.14 -16.47
CA GLU A 268 91.10 -6.92 -17.19
C GLU A 268 90.41 -8.00 -18.03
N CYS A 269 90.24 -7.72 -19.32
CA CYS A 269 89.51 -8.56 -20.27
C CYS A 269 90.19 -8.46 -21.65
N GLY A 270 90.46 -9.60 -22.26
CA GLY A 270 91.13 -9.69 -23.56
C GLY A 270 92.65 -9.71 -23.46
N GLY A 271 93.30 -9.59 -24.62
CA GLY A 271 94.74 -9.77 -24.81
C GLY A 271 95.06 -9.92 -26.30
N PRO A 272 96.35 -9.91 -26.68
CA PRO A 272 96.75 -9.96 -28.09
C PRO A 272 96.36 -11.28 -28.80
N THR A 273 96.25 -12.38 -28.05
CA THR A 273 95.84 -13.71 -28.57
C THR A 273 94.34 -13.94 -28.48
N CYS A 274 93.62 -13.09 -27.75
CA CYS A 274 92.21 -13.26 -27.43
C CYS A 274 91.31 -12.79 -28.58
N LYS A 275 90.34 -13.64 -28.95
CA LYS A 275 89.43 -13.39 -30.09
C LYS A 275 88.03 -12.94 -29.67
N GLY A 276 87.87 -12.48 -28.43
CA GLY A 276 86.61 -11.92 -27.95
C GLY A 276 86.28 -10.59 -28.63
N SER A 277 85.01 -10.19 -28.58
CA SER A 277 84.57 -8.92 -29.17
C SER A 277 85.36 -7.71 -28.65
N PHE A 278 85.68 -7.67 -27.35
CA PHE A 278 86.40 -6.56 -26.72
C PHE A 278 87.85 -6.39 -27.24
N PRO A 279 88.74 -7.41 -27.17
CA PRO A 279 90.10 -7.26 -27.67
C PRO A 279 90.14 -6.98 -29.17
N VAL A 280 89.21 -7.54 -29.96
CA VAL A 280 89.11 -7.25 -31.40
C VAL A 280 88.75 -5.78 -31.64
N SER A 281 87.71 -5.25 -30.99
CA SER A 281 87.35 -3.85 -31.14
C SER A 281 88.43 -2.90 -30.63
N HIS A 282 89.05 -3.23 -29.50
CA HIS A 282 90.09 -2.39 -28.90
C HIS A 282 91.34 -2.34 -29.78
N ASN A 283 91.80 -3.48 -30.31
CA ASN A 283 92.93 -3.52 -31.23
C ASN A 283 92.64 -2.78 -32.54
N ALA A 284 91.41 -2.86 -33.08
CA ALA A 284 91.01 -2.10 -34.25
C ALA A 284 91.08 -0.58 -33.99
N THR A 285 90.58 -0.12 -32.84
CA THR A 285 90.67 1.30 -32.43
C THR A 285 92.13 1.74 -32.29
N LYS A 286 92.96 0.97 -31.57
CA LYS A 286 94.38 1.30 -31.40
C LYS A 286 95.12 1.36 -32.74
N THR A 287 94.79 0.45 -33.67
CA THR A 287 95.36 0.47 -35.03
C THR A 287 94.92 1.72 -35.79
N ALA A 288 93.65 2.12 -35.68
CA ALA A 288 93.15 3.34 -36.31
C ALA A 288 93.85 4.60 -35.75
N GLU A 289 94.02 4.70 -34.43
CA GLU A 289 94.76 5.79 -33.78
C GLU A 289 96.23 5.84 -34.21
N GLN A 290 96.88 4.67 -34.33
CA GLN A 290 98.26 4.58 -34.84
C GLN A 290 98.35 5.12 -36.28
N VAL A 291 97.43 4.68 -37.16
CA VAL A 291 97.37 5.14 -38.55
C VAL A 291 97.07 6.63 -38.65
N GLU A 292 96.22 7.17 -37.78
CA GLU A 292 95.95 8.61 -37.71
C GLU A 292 97.23 9.40 -37.36
N ASN A 293 97.96 8.97 -36.34
CA ASN A 293 99.23 9.60 -35.95
C ASN A 293 100.29 9.51 -37.05
N ASP A 294 100.42 8.34 -37.68
CA ASP A 294 101.35 8.12 -38.80
C ASP A 294 100.99 9.02 -40.00
N LEU A 295 99.70 9.24 -40.26
CA LEU A 295 99.23 10.14 -41.31
C LEU A 295 99.55 11.60 -40.99
N ILE A 296 99.36 12.03 -39.74
CA ILE A 296 99.73 13.38 -39.29
C ILE A 296 101.24 13.63 -39.47
N ASP A 297 102.08 12.67 -39.07
CA ASP A 297 103.54 12.76 -39.26
C ASP A 297 103.92 12.81 -40.75
N LEU A 298 103.30 11.97 -41.58
CA LEU A 298 103.53 11.98 -43.03
C LEU A 298 103.13 13.33 -43.67
N LEU A 299 101.99 13.89 -43.27
CA LEU A 299 101.53 15.20 -43.74
C LEU A 299 102.51 16.32 -43.34
N GLN A 300 103.09 16.24 -42.15
CA GLN A 300 104.09 17.20 -41.70
C GLN A 300 105.38 17.08 -42.51
N LYS A 301 105.87 15.86 -42.72
CA LYS A 301 107.04 15.58 -43.58
C LYS A 301 106.84 16.06 -45.02
N LEU A 302 105.63 15.92 -45.57
CA LEU A 302 105.29 16.42 -46.91
C LEU A 302 105.30 17.96 -46.97
N LYS A 303 104.78 18.65 -45.95
CA LYS A 303 104.86 20.13 -45.86
C LYS A 303 106.30 20.60 -45.81
N ASP A 304 107.13 19.97 -44.98
CA ASP A 304 108.55 20.32 -44.84
C ASP A 304 109.31 20.10 -46.15
N SER A 305 109.03 18.98 -46.84
CA SER A 305 109.59 18.70 -48.16
C SER A 305 109.17 19.74 -49.21
N LYS A 306 107.89 20.14 -49.22
CA LYS A 306 107.38 21.20 -50.10
C LYS A 306 108.07 22.54 -49.84
N ILE A 307 108.27 22.93 -48.58
CA ILE A 307 108.98 24.16 -48.20
C ILE A 307 110.43 24.08 -48.69
N LYS A 308 111.14 22.97 -48.46
CA LYS A 308 112.50 22.76 -48.95
C LYS A 308 112.59 22.87 -50.47
N ALA A 309 111.67 22.25 -51.20
CA ALA A 309 111.60 22.32 -52.66
C ALA A 309 111.37 23.76 -53.16
N CYS A 310 110.41 24.50 -52.57
CA CYS A 310 110.17 25.91 -52.90
C CYS A 310 111.41 26.78 -52.65
N SER A 311 112.08 26.60 -51.51
CA SER A 311 113.32 27.32 -51.19
C SER A 311 114.42 27.01 -52.22
N GLN A 312 114.56 25.76 -52.63
CA GLN A 312 115.54 25.36 -53.65
C GLN A 312 115.26 26.03 -55.01
N ILE A 313 113.99 26.08 -55.43
CA ILE A 313 113.56 26.75 -56.67
C ILE A 313 113.85 28.25 -56.59
N LEU A 314 113.53 28.91 -55.47
CA LEU A 314 113.80 30.32 -55.22
C LEU A 314 115.30 30.63 -55.30
N ILE A 315 116.14 29.82 -54.65
CA ILE A 315 117.60 29.96 -54.70
C ILE A 315 118.10 29.83 -56.14
N SER A 316 117.61 28.85 -56.89
CA SER A 316 117.97 28.68 -58.31
C SER A 316 117.53 29.89 -59.15
N ALA A 317 116.32 30.41 -58.95
CA ALA A 317 115.83 31.59 -59.65
C ALA A 317 116.66 32.85 -59.36
N LEU A 318 117.05 33.05 -58.08
CA LEU A 318 117.93 34.16 -57.68
C LEU A 318 119.32 34.04 -58.31
N LYS A 319 119.89 32.84 -58.39
CA LYS A 319 121.16 32.59 -59.11
C LYS A 319 121.05 32.97 -60.58
N TRP A 320 119.98 32.54 -61.26
CA TRP A 320 119.71 32.90 -62.66
C TRP A 320 119.55 34.41 -62.87
N LYS A 321 118.84 35.09 -61.98
CA LYS A 321 118.69 36.55 -62.03
C LYS A 321 120.04 37.27 -61.89
N ASN A 322 120.91 36.83 -60.99
CA ASN A 322 122.26 37.38 -60.86
C ASN A 322 123.11 37.16 -62.11
N ILE A 323 123.06 35.96 -62.71
CA ILE A 323 123.77 35.67 -63.98
C ILE A 323 123.26 36.61 -65.09
N TYR A 324 121.95 36.77 -65.21
CA TYR A 324 121.32 37.64 -66.22
C TYR A 324 121.70 39.12 -66.03
N LEU A 325 121.76 39.61 -64.78
CA LEU A 325 122.19 40.97 -64.46
C LEU A 325 123.67 41.20 -64.81
N ILE A 326 124.54 40.21 -64.56
CA ILE A 326 125.97 40.26 -64.93
C ILE A 326 126.13 40.32 -66.45
N GLN A 327 125.36 39.53 -67.21
CA GLN A 327 125.44 39.50 -68.68
C GLN A 327 124.93 40.77 -69.36
N ASN A 328 124.00 41.52 -68.75
CA ASN A 328 123.43 42.75 -69.32
C ASN A 328 124.09 44.05 -68.81
N SER A 329 125.15 43.95 -67.98
CA SER A 329 125.91 45.10 -67.47
C SER A 329 127.26 45.30 -68.20
N ILE A 330 127.45 44.62 -69.34
CA ILE A 330 128.62 44.68 -70.24
C ILE A 330 128.13 45.21 -71.58
#